data_AF-A0A953Y6D5-F1
#
_entry.id   AF-A0A953Y6D5-F1
#
_cell.length_a   1.000
_cell.length_b   1.000
_cell.length_c   1.000
_cell.angle_alpha   90.00
_cell.angle_beta   90.00
_cell.angle_gamma   90.00
#
_symmetry.space_group_name_H-M   'P 1'
#
loop_
_entity.id
_entity.type
_entity.pdbx_description
1 polymer ?
#
loop_
_entity_poly.entity_id
_entity_poly.type
_entity_poly.pdbx_seq_one_letter_code
_entity_poly.pdbx_strand_id
1 'polypeptide(L)'
;MTSRIVHSSAGRLSCAETGAPLTPPPGWALLPPGDAALTRRVKAGGAHWVAQEDRGRRVFARGVWAPAERIEGVRAELASERASPDYARRLEAARARRARAHADYVEDFRAAVLEFLDFPPAYRALGASLADAVTEVATPVGSGTVGRTQRIPIERRAAAAVIAWLRHQTTAYDGMEIPRVRGERREVRRRLAKRSRALLDRFRRGEPSDPASCPLHRALGRVGQAAAAEPAPRPPRPRATALGLPPTPAGPRLWQRGLQARAPRASEPSRAE
;
A
#
# COMPACT_ATOMS: atom_id res chain seq x y z
N MET A 1 32.20 13.87 -13.82
CA MET A 1 31.37 13.27 -12.75
C MET A 1 31.38 11.75 -12.93
N THR A 2 32.25 11.03 -12.23
CA THR A 2 32.41 9.58 -12.44
C THR A 2 31.40 8.81 -11.61
N SER A 3 30.15 8.76 -12.07
CA SER A 3 29.13 7.85 -11.54
C SER A 3 29.27 6.49 -12.23
N ARG A 4 29.23 5.39 -11.47
CA ARG A 4 29.33 4.03 -12.03
C ARG A 4 28.25 3.13 -11.44
N ILE A 5 27.71 2.21 -12.23
CA ILE A 5 26.80 1.16 -11.75
C ILE A 5 27.63 -0.08 -11.44
N VAL A 6 27.40 -0.67 -10.28
CA VAL A 6 28.08 -1.88 -9.83
C VAL A 6 27.07 -2.94 -9.45
N HIS A 7 27.32 -4.19 -9.86
CA HIS A 7 26.54 -5.33 -9.41
C HIS A 7 27.07 -5.79 -8.05
N SER A 8 26.18 -6.05 -7.11
CA SER A 8 26.49 -6.60 -5.79
C SER A 8 25.96 -8.02 -5.69
N SER A 9 26.85 -9.02 -5.69
CA SER A 9 26.50 -10.42 -5.50
C SER A 9 27.38 -11.05 -4.42
N ALA A 10 26.74 -11.66 -3.40
CA ALA A 10 27.41 -12.36 -2.31
C ALA A 10 28.59 -11.59 -1.65
N GLY A 11 28.44 -10.27 -1.50
CA GLY A 11 29.47 -9.41 -0.88
C GLY A 11 30.59 -8.94 -1.82
N ARG A 12 30.58 -9.35 -3.09
CA ARG A 12 31.51 -8.85 -4.12
C ARG A 12 30.84 -7.80 -4.99
N LEU A 13 31.60 -6.78 -5.38
CA LEU A 13 31.17 -5.76 -6.33
C LEU A 13 31.82 -6.04 -7.68
N SER A 14 31.06 -5.94 -8.76
CA SER A 14 31.59 -5.97 -10.12
C SER A 14 31.07 -4.79 -10.94
N CYS A 15 31.85 -4.33 -11.91
CA CYS A 15 31.37 -3.37 -12.90
C CYS A 15 30.15 -3.93 -13.62
N ALA A 16 29.08 -3.13 -13.78
CA ALA A 16 27.96 -3.54 -14.61
C ALA A 16 28.32 -3.67 -16.10
N GLU A 17 29.27 -2.85 -16.58
CA GLU A 17 29.67 -2.81 -18.00
C GLU A 17 30.72 -3.88 -18.36
N THR A 18 31.71 -4.08 -17.51
CA THR A 18 32.86 -4.96 -17.82
C THR A 18 32.84 -6.28 -17.06
N GLY A 19 31.95 -6.46 -16.07
CA GLY A 19 31.91 -7.66 -15.22
C GLY A 19 33.13 -7.84 -14.30
N ALA A 20 34.14 -6.98 -14.40
CA ALA A 20 35.38 -7.06 -13.63
C ALA A 20 35.10 -6.83 -12.13
N PRO A 21 35.77 -7.57 -11.23
CA PRO A 21 35.68 -7.33 -9.79
C PRO A 21 36.21 -5.93 -9.47
N LEU A 22 35.42 -5.16 -8.74
CA LEU A 22 35.78 -3.84 -8.26
C LEU A 22 35.88 -3.86 -6.74
N THR A 23 36.93 -3.23 -6.23
CA THR A 23 37.02 -2.86 -4.82
C THR A 23 36.69 -1.37 -4.72
N PRO A 24 35.81 -0.95 -3.79
CA PRO A 24 35.54 0.47 -3.59
C PRO A 24 36.84 1.19 -3.22
N PRO A 25 37.03 2.45 -3.65
CA PRO A 25 38.22 3.19 -3.28
C PRO A 25 38.36 3.30 -1.76
N PRO A 26 39.59 3.42 -1.23
CA PRO A 26 39.82 3.62 0.19
C PRO A 26 38.98 4.80 0.73
N GLY A 27 38.41 4.61 1.92
CA GLY A 27 37.57 5.63 2.55
C GLY A 27 36.14 5.73 2.03
N TRP A 28 35.69 4.82 1.15
CA TRP A 28 34.29 4.75 0.72
C TRP A 28 33.47 3.83 1.62
N ALA A 29 32.24 4.24 1.92
CA ALA A 29 31.28 3.47 2.69
C ALA A 29 29.99 3.23 1.89
N LEU A 30 29.28 2.15 2.23
CA LEU A 30 27.99 1.82 1.64
C LEU A 30 26.87 2.55 2.38
N LEU A 31 26.18 3.45 1.68
CA LEU A 31 24.91 4.00 2.14
C LEU A 31 23.78 3.01 1.79
N PRO A 32 23.12 2.37 2.78
CA PRO A 32 22.01 1.46 2.51
C PRO A 32 20.80 2.21 1.93
N PRO A 33 19.94 1.52 1.17
CA PRO A 33 18.70 2.11 0.66
C PRO A 33 17.75 2.48 1.81
N GLY A 34 17.11 3.64 1.73
CA GLY A 34 16.12 4.07 2.72
C GLY A 34 15.85 5.57 2.69
N ASP A 35 16.78 6.36 3.21
CA ASP A 35 16.62 7.81 3.27
C ASP A 35 16.87 8.46 1.90
N ALA A 36 15.78 8.83 1.23
CA ALA A 36 15.81 9.42 -0.09
C ALA A 36 16.42 10.83 -0.11
N ALA A 37 16.41 11.57 1.01
CA ALA A 37 17.03 12.89 1.08
C ALA A 37 18.55 12.75 1.20
N LEU A 38 19.01 11.85 2.08
CA LEU A 38 20.43 11.51 2.26
C LEU A 38 21.03 10.98 0.96
N THR A 39 20.36 10.02 0.32
CA THR A 39 20.83 9.43 -0.94
C THR A 39 20.92 10.47 -2.06
N ARG A 40 19.95 11.40 -2.16
CA ARG A 40 19.98 12.46 -3.18
C ARG A 40 21.13 13.44 -2.97
N ARG A 41 21.36 13.89 -1.73
CA ARG A 41 22.45 14.83 -1.40
C ARG A 41 23.83 14.20 -1.58
N VAL A 42 24.02 12.94 -1.19
CA VAL A 42 25.28 12.20 -1.41
C VAL A 42 25.60 12.05 -2.89
N LYS A 43 24.60 11.76 -3.74
CA LYS A 43 24.77 11.69 -5.20
C LYS A 43 25.09 13.05 -5.83
N ALA A 44 24.48 14.12 -5.34
CA ALA A 44 24.78 15.49 -5.81
C ALA A 44 26.20 15.95 -5.44
N GLY A 45 26.73 15.46 -4.31
CA GLY A 45 28.07 15.82 -3.83
C GLY A 45 29.25 15.23 -4.59
N GLY A 46 29.04 14.47 -5.67
CA GLY A 46 30.10 14.05 -6.60
C GLY A 46 30.14 12.56 -6.92
N ALA A 47 31.35 12.02 -7.10
CA ALA A 47 31.56 10.62 -7.49
C ALA A 47 30.90 9.64 -6.51
N HIS A 48 30.17 8.67 -7.07
CA HIS A 48 29.43 7.66 -6.32
C HIS A 48 29.21 6.41 -7.19
N TRP A 49 29.09 5.24 -6.56
CA TRP A 49 28.73 3.99 -7.25
C TRP A 49 27.35 3.51 -6.80
N VAL A 50 26.47 3.16 -7.74
CA VAL A 50 25.15 2.62 -7.43
C VAL A 50 25.22 1.11 -7.43
N ALA A 51 25.01 0.49 -6.27
CA ALA A 51 25.01 -0.96 -6.13
C ALA A 51 23.62 -1.53 -6.45
N GLN A 52 23.56 -2.46 -7.41
CA GLN A 52 22.34 -3.13 -7.85
C GLN A 52 22.52 -4.66 -7.80
N GLU A 53 21.44 -5.39 -7.53
CA GLU A 53 21.40 -6.86 -7.57
C GLU A 53 20.23 -7.29 -8.45
N ASP A 54 20.52 -8.07 -9.49
CA ASP A 54 19.49 -8.66 -10.33
C ASP A 54 18.93 -9.92 -9.66
N ARG A 55 17.62 -9.95 -9.41
CA ARG A 55 16.88 -11.14 -8.97
C ARG A 55 15.75 -11.45 -9.95
N GLY A 56 15.98 -12.43 -10.80
CA GLY A 56 15.04 -12.82 -11.86
C GLY A 56 14.85 -11.68 -12.86
N ARG A 57 13.61 -11.23 -13.07
CA ARG A 57 13.27 -10.10 -13.98
C ARG A 57 13.30 -8.72 -13.30
N ARG A 58 13.74 -8.63 -12.04
CA ARG A 58 13.69 -7.38 -11.26
C ARG A 58 15.07 -7.01 -10.73
N VAL A 59 15.40 -5.72 -10.84
CA VAL A 59 16.62 -5.12 -10.32
C VAL A 59 16.35 -4.55 -8.92
N PHE A 60 17.16 -4.93 -7.94
CA PHE A 60 17.07 -4.46 -6.57
C PHE A 60 18.21 -3.49 -6.27
N ALA A 61 17.90 -2.29 -5.77
CA ALA A 61 18.91 -1.36 -5.30
C ALA A 61 19.48 -1.84 -3.95
N ARG A 62 20.80 -2.05 -3.89
CA ARG A 62 21.54 -2.44 -2.67
C ARG A 62 22.21 -1.28 -1.94
N GLY A 63 22.22 -0.10 -2.53
CA GLY A 63 22.67 1.12 -1.90
C GLY A 63 23.55 1.97 -2.82
N VAL A 64 24.23 2.95 -2.23
CA VAL A 64 25.14 3.84 -2.92
C VAL A 64 26.47 3.86 -2.19
N TRP A 65 27.56 3.55 -2.87
CA TRP A 65 28.90 3.77 -2.36
C TRP A 65 29.34 5.20 -2.63
N ALA A 66 29.85 5.86 -1.61
CA ALA A 66 30.41 7.20 -1.69
C ALA A 66 31.47 7.38 -0.59
N PRO A 67 32.32 8.43 -0.65
CA PRO A 67 33.24 8.74 0.44
C PRO A 67 32.53 8.80 1.79
N ALA A 68 33.08 8.10 2.79
CA ALA A 68 32.49 7.97 4.12
C ALA A 68 32.30 9.33 4.78
N GLU A 69 33.30 10.21 4.68
CA GLU A 69 33.24 11.59 5.17
C GLU A 69 32.05 12.38 4.61
N ARG A 70 31.73 12.19 3.32
CA ARG A 70 30.56 12.83 2.69
C ARG A 70 29.26 12.26 3.24
N ILE A 71 29.18 10.94 3.39
CA ILE A 71 27.98 10.28 3.93
C ILE A 71 27.73 10.79 5.35
N GLU A 72 28.77 10.84 6.19
CA GLU A 72 28.65 11.31 7.58
C GLU A 72 28.38 12.82 7.66
N GLY A 73 29.02 13.64 6.83
CA GLY A 73 28.75 15.08 6.76
C GLY A 73 27.29 15.38 6.41
N VAL A 74 26.76 14.76 5.35
CA VAL A 74 25.36 14.92 4.95
C VAL A 74 24.40 14.35 6.00
N ARG A 75 24.77 13.26 6.70
CA ARG A 75 23.97 12.74 7.83
C ARG A 75 23.90 13.75 8.97
N ALA A 76 25.03 14.36 9.35
CA ALA A 76 25.10 15.35 10.41
C ALA A 76 24.29 16.61 10.06
N GLU A 77 24.40 17.11 8.82
CA GLU A 77 23.59 18.22 8.31
C GLU A 77 22.08 17.89 8.35
N LEU A 78 21.68 16.72 7.88
CA LEU A 78 20.27 16.31 7.94
C LEU A 78 19.78 16.11 9.38
N ALA A 79 20.63 15.65 10.28
CA ALA A 79 20.30 15.50 11.69
C ALA A 79 20.08 16.86 12.35
N SER A 80 20.96 17.85 12.08
CA SER A 80 20.79 19.22 12.62
C SER A 80 19.56 19.91 12.05
N GLU A 81 19.30 19.77 10.74
CA GLU A 81 18.07 20.25 10.11
C GLU A 81 16.82 19.63 10.76
N ARG A 82 16.80 18.32 11.00
CA ARG A 82 15.67 17.61 11.60
C ARG A 82 15.47 17.94 13.08
N ALA A 83 16.55 18.25 13.79
CA ALA A 83 16.51 18.67 15.20
C ALA A 83 16.01 20.11 15.37
N SER A 84 16.01 20.92 14.29
CA SER A 84 15.52 22.28 14.34
C SER A 84 14.01 22.34 14.66
N PRO A 85 13.59 23.18 15.63
CA PRO A 85 12.17 23.44 15.90
C PRO A 85 11.40 23.90 14.66
N ASP A 86 12.05 24.63 13.75
CA ASP A 86 11.46 25.14 12.52
C ASP A 86 11.07 23.99 11.58
N TYR A 87 11.90 22.95 11.51
CA TYR A 87 11.61 21.75 10.73
C TYR A 87 10.41 21.00 11.29
N ALA A 88 10.33 20.83 12.62
CA ALA A 88 9.18 20.22 13.28
C ALA A 88 7.89 21.03 13.01
N ARG A 89 7.94 22.36 13.18
CA ARG A 89 6.79 23.25 12.88
C ARG A 89 6.34 23.14 11.42
N ARG A 90 7.29 23.11 10.47
CA ARG A 90 6.97 22.91 9.04
C ARG A 90 6.33 21.56 8.77
N LEU A 91 6.78 20.49 9.43
CA LEU A 91 6.22 19.15 9.28
C LEU A 91 4.79 19.07 9.81
N GLU A 92 4.53 19.60 11.01
CA GLU A 92 3.18 19.65 11.58
C GLU A 92 2.25 20.54 10.74
N ALA A 93 2.69 21.72 10.31
CA ALA A 93 1.92 22.56 9.41
C ALA A 93 1.59 21.85 8.08
N ALA A 94 2.54 21.09 7.51
CA ALA A 94 2.30 20.30 6.32
C ALA A 94 1.33 19.13 6.56
N ARG A 95 1.37 18.49 7.74
CA ARG A 95 0.39 17.46 8.14
C ARG A 95 -1.00 18.07 8.30
N ALA A 96 -1.11 19.18 9.02
CA ALA A 96 -2.36 19.90 9.21
C ALA A 96 -2.97 20.33 7.88
N ARG A 97 -2.17 20.90 6.96
CA ARG A 97 -2.63 21.25 5.60
C ARG A 97 -3.12 20.02 4.82
N ARG A 98 -2.42 18.88 4.89
CA ARG A 98 -2.84 17.65 4.22
C ARG A 98 -4.11 17.05 4.84
N ALA A 99 -4.25 17.12 6.16
CA ALA A 99 -5.44 16.67 6.87
C ALA A 99 -6.63 17.54 6.46
N ARG A 100 -6.45 18.87 6.38
CA ARG A 100 -7.48 19.79 5.92
C ARG A 100 -7.88 19.52 4.47
N ALA A 101 -6.92 19.46 3.56
CA ALA A 101 -7.20 19.13 2.15
C ALA A 101 -7.83 17.74 1.97
N HIS A 102 -7.54 16.79 2.87
CA HIS A 102 -8.20 15.49 2.89
C HIS A 102 -9.66 15.61 3.35
N ALA A 103 -9.94 16.37 4.41
CA ALA A 103 -11.30 16.63 4.88
C ALA A 103 -12.14 17.36 3.82
N ASP A 104 -11.61 18.41 3.21
CA ASP A 104 -12.29 19.14 2.13
C ASP A 104 -12.60 18.19 0.96
N TYR A 105 -11.64 17.35 0.57
CA TYR A 105 -11.84 16.33 -0.46
C TYR A 105 -12.91 15.28 -0.09
N VAL A 106 -13.01 14.88 1.18
CA VAL A 106 -14.02 13.93 1.65
C VAL A 106 -15.42 14.52 1.48
N GLU A 107 -15.59 15.79 1.85
CA GLU A 107 -16.86 16.51 1.66
C GLU A 107 -17.21 16.68 0.18
N ASP A 108 -16.25 17.12 -0.66
CA ASP A 108 -16.46 17.24 -2.10
C ASP A 108 -16.84 15.90 -2.73
N PHE A 109 -16.19 14.82 -2.31
CA PHE A 109 -16.47 13.48 -2.81
C PHE A 109 -17.86 13.00 -2.39
N ARG A 110 -18.24 13.24 -1.13
CA ARG A 110 -19.56 12.91 -0.62
C ARG A 110 -20.66 13.69 -1.37
N ALA A 111 -20.44 14.98 -1.61
CA ALA A 111 -21.35 15.81 -2.40
C ALA A 111 -21.51 15.27 -3.82
N ALA A 112 -20.41 14.93 -4.50
CA ALA A 112 -20.45 14.31 -5.83
C ALA A 112 -21.16 12.94 -5.84
N VAL A 113 -21.09 12.18 -4.74
CA VAL A 113 -21.86 10.93 -4.60
C VAL A 113 -23.36 11.23 -4.48
N LEU A 114 -23.75 12.20 -3.66
CA LEU A 114 -25.15 12.60 -3.51
C LEU A 114 -25.75 13.10 -4.84
N GLU A 115 -25.01 13.96 -5.54
CA GLU A 115 -25.38 14.44 -6.87
C GLU A 115 -25.53 13.29 -7.87
N PHE A 116 -24.60 12.31 -7.85
CA PHE A 116 -24.72 11.14 -8.70
C PHE A 116 -25.93 10.26 -8.35
N LEU A 117 -26.31 10.15 -7.08
CA LEU A 117 -27.46 9.36 -6.65
C LEU A 117 -28.76 9.98 -7.16
N ASP A 118 -28.90 11.30 -7.05
CA ASP A 118 -30.05 12.08 -7.56
C ASP A 118 -31.40 11.51 -7.11
N PHE A 119 -31.51 11.24 -5.81
CA PHE A 119 -32.72 10.64 -5.24
C PHE A 119 -33.78 11.71 -4.92
N PRO A 120 -35.07 11.42 -5.17
CA PRO A 120 -36.15 12.32 -4.79
C PRO A 120 -36.23 12.48 -3.26
N PRO A 121 -36.92 13.52 -2.75
CA PRO A 121 -37.01 13.80 -1.31
C PRO A 121 -37.38 12.60 -0.44
N ALA A 122 -38.27 11.72 -0.93
CA ALA A 122 -38.68 10.49 -0.25
C ALA A 122 -37.50 9.54 0.08
N TYR A 123 -36.44 9.55 -0.72
CA TYR A 123 -35.24 8.72 -0.55
C TYR A 123 -33.99 9.51 -0.16
N ARG A 124 -34.13 10.78 0.26
CA ARG A 124 -32.98 11.62 0.63
C ARG A 124 -32.18 11.04 1.79
N ALA A 125 -32.85 10.52 2.83
CA ALA A 125 -32.19 9.89 3.97
C ALA A 125 -31.40 8.63 3.55
N LEU A 126 -32.00 7.79 2.70
CA LEU A 126 -31.34 6.61 2.14
C LEU A 126 -30.11 7.00 1.30
N GLY A 127 -30.23 8.04 0.48
CA GLY A 127 -29.14 8.59 -0.31
C GLY A 127 -27.99 9.11 0.54
N ALA A 128 -28.30 9.79 1.65
CA ALA A 128 -27.31 10.23 2.62
C ALA A 128 -26.55 9.05 3.26
N SER A 129 -27.25 8.05 3.76
CA SER A 129 -26.61 6.86 4.36
C SER A 129 -25.74 6.09 3.35
N LEU A 130 -26.19 5.99 2.09
CA LEU A 130 -25.38 5.39 1.03
C LEU A 130 -24.14 6.23 0.71
N ALA A 131 -24.28 7.56 0.65
CA ALA A 131 -23.14 8.45 0.42
C ALA A 131 -22.11 8.34 1.53
N ASP A 132 -22.53 8.27 2.79
CA ASP A 132 -21.65 8.10 3.95
C ASP A 132 -20.89 6.77 3.84
N ALA A 133 -21.60 5.66 3.63
CA ALA A 133 -21.00 4.32 3.53
C ALA A 133 -20.02 4.18 2.35
N VAL A 134 -20.30 4.84 1.22
CA VAL A 134 -19.40 4.84 0.06
C VAL A 134 -18.16 5.70 0.34
N THR A 135 -18.33 6.86 0.96
CA THR A 135 -17.26 7.82 1.26
C THR A 135 -16.26 7.22 2.24
N GLU A 136 -16.75 6.54 3.28
CA GLU A 136 -15.94 5.87 4.30
C GLU A 136 -15.00 4.82 3.68
N VAL A 137 -15.49 4.04 2.72
CA VAL A 137 -14.68 3.00 2.06
C VAL A 137 -13.75 3.59 0.99
N ALA A 138 -14.18 4.64 0.27
CA ALA A 138 -13.48 5.11 -0.93
C ALA A 138 -12.41 6.18 -0.67
N THR A 139 -12.56 7.00 0.36
CA THR A 139 -11.69 8.17 0.59
C THR A 139 -10.39 7.91 1.36
N PRO A 140 -10.24 6.89 2.23
CA PRO A 140 -8.99 6.64 2.95
C PRO A 140 -7.80 6.35 2.02
N VAL A 141 -6.60 6.72 2.46
CA VAL A 141 -5.36 6.46 1.72
C VAL A 141 -5.06 4.97 1.73
N GLY A 142 -4.85 4.38 0.54
CA GLY A 142 -4.55 2.95 0.41
C GLY A 142 -5.79 2.04 0.40
N SER A 143 -6.99 2.59 0.28
CA SER A 143 -8.26 1.81 0.24
C SER A 143 -8.39 0.84 -0.94
N GLY A 144 -7.48 0.90 -1.92
CA GLY A 144 -7.57 0.09 -3.15
C GLY A 144 -8.70 0.52 -4.09
N THR A 145 -9.36 1.65 -3.81
CA THR A 145 -10.43 2.21 -4.63
C THR A 145 -9.92 3.29 -5.57
N VAL A 146 -10.75 3.67 -6.55
CA VAL A 146 -10.44 4.75 -7.49
C VAL A 146 -10.65 6.15 -6.90
N GLY A 147 -11.12 6.27 -5.65
CA GLY A 147 -11.56 7.52 -5.04
C GLY A 147 -10.56 8.66 -5.22
N ARG A 148 -9.27 8.43 -4.98
CA ARG A 148 -8.23 9.48 -5.02
C ARG A 148 -7.45 9.59 -6.33
N THR A 149 -7.89 8.94 -7.41
CA THR A 149 -7.14 8.93 -8.68
C THR A 149 -7.16 10.30 -9.36
N GLN A 150 -6.02 11.01 -9.40
CA GLN A 150 -5.95 12.40 -9.92
C GLN A 150 -6.43 12.58 -11.37
N ARG A 151 -6.24 11.58 -12.24
CA ARG A 151 -6.57 11.69 -13.68
C ARG A 151 -8.07 11.62 -14.00
N ILE A 152 -8.90 11.16 -13.06
CA ILE A 152 -10.32 10.92 -13.29
C ILE A 152 -11.09 12.04 -12.58
N PRO A 153 -12.04 12.75 -13.22
CA PRO A 153 -12.88 13.75 -12.56
C PRO A 153 -13.62 13.18 -11.33
N ILE A 154 -13.90 14.02 -10.33
CA ILE A 154 -14.45 13.56 -9.04
C ILE A 154 -15.81 12.87 -9.19
N GLU A 155 -16.64 13.34 -10.11
CA GLU A 155 -17.97 12.82 -10.42
C GLU A 155 -17.86 11.40 -10.99
N ARG A 156 -16.88 11.17 -11.87
CA ARG A 156 -16.61 9.84 -12.44
C ARG A 156 -16.07 8.88 -11.38
N ARG A 157 -15.29 9.37 -10.41
CA ARG A 157 -14.80 8.56 -9.27
C ARG A 157 -15.94 8.23 -8.31
N ALA A 158 -16.79 9.19 -7.99
CA ALA A 158 -17.98 9.01 -7.15
C ALA A 158 -18.91 7.94 -7.76
N ALA A 159 -19.28 8.09 -9.03
CA ALA A 159 -20.10 7.10 -9.74
C ALA A 159 -19.46 5.70 -9.73
N ALA A 160 -18.16 5.60 -10.01
CA ALA A 160 -17.45 4.32 -9.98
C ALA A 160 -17.41 3.70 -8.58
N ALA A 161 -17.23 4.51 -7.54
CA ALA A 161 -17.21 4.07 -6.15
C ALA A 161 -18.58 3.57 -5.69
N VAL A 162 -19.66 4.27 -6.03
CA VAL A 162 -21.04 3.82 -5.73
C VAL A 162 -21.32 2.47 -6.39
N ILE A 163 -21.02 2.33 -7.69
CA ILE A 163 -21.24 1.06 -8.40
C ILE A 163 -20.36 -0.06 -7.86
N ALA A 164 -19.12 0.25 -7.48
CA ALA A 164 -18.25 -0.72 -6.83
C ALA A 164 -18.84 -1.17 -5.48
N TRP A 165 -19.21 -0.22 -4.61
CA TRP A 165 -19.81 -0.50 -3.31
C TRP A 165 -21.07 -1.36 -3.45
N LEU A 166 -21.99 -0.99 -4.34
CA LEU A 166 -23.18 -1.80 -4.61
C LEU A 166 -22.84 -3.21 -5.05
N ARG A 167 -21.86 -3.38 -5.95
CA ARG A 167 -21.43 -4.71 -6.39
C ARG A 167 -20.93 -5.56 -5.21
N HIS A 168 -20.15 -4.98 -4.30
CA HIS A 168 -19.63 -5.70 -3.15
C HIS A 168 -20.73 -5.99 -2.10
N GLN A 169 -21.68 -5.07 -1.92
CA GLN A 169 -22.64 -5.15 -0.81
C GLN A 169 -23.97 -5.81 -1.15
N THR A 170 -24.45 -5.64 -2.38
CA THR A 170 -25.79 -6.12 -2.80
C THR A 170 -25.72 -7.36 -3.69
N THR A 171 -24.53 -7.89 -3.97
CA THR A 171 -24.35 -9.07 -4.83
C THR A 171 -23.32 -10.03 -4.22
N ALA A 172 -23.33 -11.30 -4.64
CA ALA A 172 -22.35 -12.30 -4.21
C ALA A 172 -20.98 -12.16 -4.92
N TYR A 173 -20.58 -10.93 -5.30
CA TYR A 173 -19.42 -10.70 -6.16
C TYR A 173 -18.10 -11.20 -5.56
N ASP A 174 -17.91 -11.04 -4.25
CA ASP A 174 -16.66 -11.43 -3.59
C ASP A 174 -16.49 -12.95 -3.47
N GLY A 175 -17.59 -13.69 -3.40
CA GLY A 175 -17.60 -15.16 -3.35
C GLY A 175 -17.83 -15.85 -4.69
N MET A 176 -18.02 -15.11 -5.79
CA MET A 176 -18.32 -15.69 -7.09
C MET A 176 -17.07 -16.30 -7.73
N GLU A 177 -17.16 -17.55 -8.16
CA GLU A 177 -16.13 -18.17 -8.98
C GLU A 177 -16.20 -17.62 -10.40
N ILE A 178 -15.12 -16.95 -10.82
CA ILE A 178 -14.98 -16.40 -12.16
C ILE A 178 -13.88 -17.18 -12.89
N PRO A 179 -14.19 -17.85 -14.00
CA PRO A 179 -13.20 -18.55 -14.80
C PRO A 179 -12.00 -17.65 -15.18
N ARG A 180 -10.78 -18.19 -15.17
CA ARG A 180 -9.55 -17.46 -15.52
C ARG A 180 -9.36 -17.31 -17.04
N VAL A 181 -10.46 -17.03 -17.74
CA VAL A 181 -10.48 -16.78 -19.19
C VAL A 181 -10.29 -15.29 -19.45
N ARG A 182 -9.55 -14.95 -20.51
CA ARG A 182 -9.27 -13.56 -20.88
C ARG A 182 -10.58 -12.82 -21.13
N GLY A 183 -10.84 -11.78 -20.32
CA GLY A 183 -12.00 -10.90 -20.48
C GLY A 183 -13.19 -11.22 -19.57
N GLU A 184 -13.30 -12.45 -19.07
CA GLU A 184 -14.47 -12.93 -18.32
C GLU A 184 -14.77 -12.07 -17.07
N ARG A 185 -13.74 -11.79 -16.27
CA ARG A 185 -13.87 -10.91 -15.10
C ARG A 185 -14.38 -9.51 -15.46
N ARG A 186 -14.00 -8.98 -16.64
CA ARG A 186 -14.48 -7.66 -17.07
C ARG A 186 -15.94 -7.72 -17.45
N GLU A 187 -16.38 -8.79 -18.09
CA GLU A 187 -17.77 -8.99 -18.46
C GLU A 187 -18.69 -9.15 -17.26
N VAL A 188 -18.32 -10.01 -16.31
CA VAL A 188 -19.05 -10.16 -15.04
C VAL A 188 -19.18 -8.82 -14.32
N ARG A 189 -18.09 -8.04 -14.25
CA ARG A 189 -18.12 -6.68 -13.66
C ARG A 189 -19.06 -5.73 -14.40
N ARG A 190 -19.10 -5.76 -15.74
CA ARG A 190 -20.03 -4.95 -16.55
C ARG A 190 -21.49 -5.32 -16.29
N ARG A 191 -21.80 -6.63 -16.27
CA ARG A 191 -23.16 -7.14 -16.00
C ARG A 191 -23.65 -6.72 -14.61
N LEU A 192 -22.81 -6.87 -13.59
CA LEU A 192 -23.15 -6.45 -12.22
C LEU A 192 -23.31 -4.93 -12.12
N ALA A 193 -22.45 -4.15 -12.77
CA ALA A 193 -22.59 -2.71 -12.82
C ALA A 193 -23.92 -2.27 -13.46
N LYS A 194 -24.38 -2.96 -14.52
CA LYS A 194 -25.69 -2.71 -15.15
C LYS A 194 -26.84 -2.96 -14.16
N ARG A 195 -26.79 -4.07 -13.40
CA ARG A 195 -27.78 -4.36 -12.34
C ARG A 195 -27.78 -3.31 -11.24
N SER A 196 -26.60 -2.86 -10.78
CA SER A 196 -26.48 -1.80 -9.79
C SER A 196 -27.08 -0.48 -10.26
N ARG A 197 -26.89 -0.10 -11.53
CA ARG A 197 -27.52 1.09 -12.11
C ARG A 197 -29.04 0.95 -12.17
N ALA A 198 -29.54 -0.18 -12.67
CA ALA A 198 -30.98 -0.44 -12.72
C ALA A 198 -31.65 -0.37 -11.33
N LEU A 199 -30.95 -0.81 -10.28
CA LEU A 199 -31.41 -0.66 -8.90
C LEU A 199 -31.50 0.81 -8.50
N LEU A 200 -30.46 1.62 -8.75
CA LEU A 200 -30.47 3.05 -8.45
C LEU A 200 -31.57 3.80 -9.23
N ASP A 201 -31.80 3.44 -10.48
CA ASP A 201 -32.79 4.12 -11.33
C ASP A 201 -34.22 3.95 -10.81
N ARG A 202 -34.53 2.83 -10.12
CA ARG A 202 -35.83 2.66 -9.44
C ARG A 202 -36.04 3.67 -8.32
N PHE A 203 -35.00 3.93 -7.54
CA PHE A 203 -35.02 4.95 -6.48
C PHE A 203 -35.13 6.37 -7.06
N ARG A 204 -34.42 6.67 -8.16
CA ARG A 204 -34.52 7.96 -8.87
C ARG A 204 -35.93 8.23 -9.38
N ARG A 205 -36.63 7.19 -9.84
CA ARG A 205 -38.05 7.28 -10.25
C ARG A 205 -39.04 7.39 -9.10
N GLY A 206 -38.59 7.27 -7.84
CA GLY A 206 -39.47 7.30 -6.68
C GLY A 206 -40.35 6.05 -6.54
N GLU A 207 -40.00 4.93 -7.17
CA GLU A 207 -40.76 3.69 -7.04
C GLU A 207 -40.79 3.23 -5.58
N PRO A 208 -41.91 2.72 -5.06
CA PRO A 208 -41.96 2.13 -3.72
C PRO A 208 -40.97 0.98 -3.60
N SER A 209 -40.15 1.02 -2.54
CA SER A 209 -39.25 -0.07 -2.19
C SER A 209 -39.61 -0.61 -0.82
N ASP A 210 -39.85 -1.91 -0.72
CA ASP A 210 -40.00 -2.58 0.57
C ASP A 210 -38.61 -2.72 1.25
N PRO A 211 -38.42 -2.15 2.46
CA PRO A 211 -37.14 -2.23 3.18
C PRO A 211 -36.70 -3.67 3.51
N ALA A 212 -37.64 -4.62 3.66
CA ALA A 212 -37.33 -5.99 4.04
C ALA A 212 -36.76 -6.80 2.86
N SER A 213 -37.29 -6.62 1.66
CA SER A 213 -36.85 -7.33 0.45
C SER A 213 -35.75 -6.60 -0.32
N CYS A 214 -35.60 -5.29 -0.14
CA CYS A 214 -34.64 -4.49 -0.91
C CYS A 214 -33.18 -4.79 -0.52
N PRO A 215 -32.32 -5.25 -1.46
CA PRO A 215 -30.92 -5.53 -1.17
C PRO A 215 -30.12 -4.32 -0.66
N LEU A 216 -30.47 -3.11 -1.09
CA LEU A 216 -29.80 -1.87 -0.67
C LEU A 216 -30.13 -1.53 0.80
N HIS A 217 -31.40 -1.60 1.18
CA HIS A 217 -31.82 -1.37 2.57
C HIS A 217 -31.15 -2.37 3.52
N ARG A 218 -31.15 -3.66 3.15
CA ARG A 218 -30.46 -4.70 3.92
C ARG A 218 -28.95 -4.47 4.02
N ALA A 219 -28.31 -4.04 2.93
CA ALA A 219 -26.88 -3.73 2.94
C ALA A 219 -26.56 -2.57 3.88
N LEU A 220 -27.32 -1.47 3.81
CA LEU A 220 -27.13 -0.31 4.69
C LEU A 220 -27.45 -0.62 6.15
N GLY A 221 -28.47 -1.45 6.41
CA GLY A 221 -28.75 -1.95 7.76
C GLY A 221 -27.59 -2.72 8.36
N ARG A 222 -26.92 -3.60 7.57
CA ARG A 222 -25.71 -4.30 8.03
C ARG A 222 -24.54 -3.35 8.32
N VAL A 223 -24.32 -2.36 7.47
CA VAL A 223 -23.25 -1.37 7.66
C VAL A 223 -23.52 -0.52 8.91
N GLY A 224 -24.75 -0.06 9.11
CA GLY A 224 -25.14 0.68 10.31
C GLY A 224 -24.99 -0.15 11.60
N GLN A 225 -25.32 -1.45 11.56
CA GLN A 225 -25.11 -2.37 12.68
C GLN A 225 -23.62 -2.62 12.95
N ALA A 226 -22.79 -2.74 11.92
CA ALA A 226 -21.35 -2.91 12.07
C ALA A 226 -20.69 -1.67 12.69
N ALA A 227 -21.08 -0.47 12.27
CA ALA A 227 -20.61 0.79 12.84
C ALA A 227 -21.03 0.94 14.32
N ALA A 228 -22.24 0.51 14.69
CA ALA A 228 -22.71 0.50 16.07
C ALA A 228 -22.02 -0.56 16.95
N ALA A 229 -21.50 -1.63 16.34
CA ALA A 229 -20.82 -2.73 17.02
C ALA A 229 -19.29 -2.52 17.15
N GLU A 230 -18.72 -1.48 16.53
CA GLU A 230 -17.27 -1.24 16.58
C GLU A 230 -16.87 -0.68 17.95
N PRO A 231 -16.07 -1.40 18.76
CA PRO A 231 -15.64 -0.92 20.05
C PRO A 231 -14.61 0.20 19.90
N ALA A 232 -14.55 1.09 20.91
CA ALA A 232 -13.71 2.28 21.00
C ALA A 232 -12.32 2.14 20.33
N PRO A 233 -11.80 3.21 19.70
CA PRO A 233 -10.54 3.17 18.96
C PRO A 233 -9.44 2.60 19.86
N ARG A 234 -8.82 1.51 19.40
CA ARG A 234 -7.67 0.92 20.10
C ARG A 234 -6.61 2.01 20.29
N PRO A 235 -6.06 2.19 21.51
CA PRO A 235 -5.06 3.20 21.74
C PRO A 235 -3.89 2.99 20.76
N PRO A 236 -3.27 4.07 20.26
CA PRO A 236 -2.15 3.96 19.35
C PRO A 236 -1.10 3.05 20.00
N ARG A 237 -0.65 2.04 19.24
CA ARG A 237 0.46 1.17 19.71
C ARG A 237 1.62 2.09 20.11
N PRO A 238 2.16 2.00 21.33
CA PRO A 238 3.32 2.78 21.69
C PRO A 238 4.40 2.50 20.65
N ARG A 239 4.99 3.57 20.09
CA ARG A 239 6.20 3.43 19.29
C ARG A 239 7.19 2.63 20.14
N ALA A 240 7.83 1.63 19.53
CA ALA A 240 8.94 0.94 20.16
C ALA A 240 10.04 1.98 20.44
N THR A 241 9.98 2.60 21.61
CA THR A 241 11.12 3.27 22.21
C THR A 241 12.17 2.20 22.37
N ALA A 242 13.37 2.45 21.85
CA ALA A 242 14.52 1.60 22.05
C ALA A 242 14.81 1.52 23.56
N LEU A 243 14.15 0.59 24.25
CA LEU A 243 14.60 0.10 25.53
C LEU A 243 15.86 -0.70 25.24
N GLY A 244 16.96 -0.24 25.81
CA GLY A 244 18.30 -0.79 25.63
C GLY A 244 18.29 -2.30 25.79
N LEU A 245 19.01 -2.97 24.88
CA LEU A 245 19.40 -4.35 25.10
C LEU A 245 20.09 -4.43 26.47
N PRO A 246 19.64 -5.29 27.40
CA PRO A 246 20.47 -5.64 28.53
C PRO A 246 21.70 -6.40 28.01
N PRO A 247 22.89 -6.20 28.59
CA PRO A 247 24.08 -6.94 28.19
C PRO A 247 23.86 -8.44 28.47
N THR A 248 24.09 -9.27 27.46
CA THR A 248 24.16 -10.72 27.59
C THR A 248 25.31 -11.10 28.54
N PRO A 249 25.06 -11.84 29.63
CA PRO A 249 26.14 -12.46 30.37
C PRO A 249 26.67 -13.68 29.62
N ALA A 250 27.99 -13.76 29.52
CA ALA A 250 28.72 -14.90 29.02
C ALA A 250 28.69 -16.06 30.04
N GLY A 251 28.37 -17.28 29.60
CA GLY A 251 28.59 -18.49 30.39
C GLY A 251 27.86 -19.74 29.86
N PRO A 252 28.38 -20.97 30.01
CA PRO A 252 28.34 -21.95 28.93
C PRO A 252 27.57 -23.27 29.23
N ARG A 253 27.31 -24.00 28.13
CA ARG A 253 27.13 -25.46 27.95
C ARG A 253 25.70 -26.04 27.85
N LEU A 254 25.68 -27.13 27.07
CA LEU A 254 24.63 -28.15 26.83
C LEU A 254 23.66 -27.70 25.72
N TRP A 255 23.67 -28.28 24.51
CA TRP A 255 23.38 -29.68 24.20
C TRP A 255 24.20 -30.22 23.01
N GLN A 256 24.78 -31.40 23.20
CA GLN A 256 25.30 -32.28 22.15
C GLN A 256 24.17 -33.17 21.58
N ARG A 257 24.41 -33.67 20.36
CA ARG A 257 23.73 -34.77 19.62
C ARG A 257 22.50 -34.34 18.80
N GLY A 258 22.33 -34.71 17.53
CA GLY A 258 23.09 -35.64 16.70
C GLY A 258 22.85 -35.41 15.20
N LEU A 259 23.94 -35.49 14.44
CA LEU A 259 23.98 -35.69 13.00
C LEU A 259 24.01 -37.20 12.75
N GLN A 260 23.03 -37.75 12.05
CA GLN A 260 23.25 -38.92 11.21
C GLN A 260 22.50 -38.78 9.89
N ALA A 261 23.29 -38.81 8.82
CA ALA A 261 22.89 -38.82 7.43
C ALA A 261 22.14 -40.11 7.07
N ARG A 262 21.18 -40.03 6.15
CA ARG A 262 20.71 -41.17 5.35
C ARG A 262 20.82 -40.82 3.87
N ALA A 263 21.66 -41.58 3.18
CA ALA A 263 21.85 -41.58 1.74
C ALA A 263 20.67 -42.30 1.02
N PRO A 264 20.44 -42.01 -0.28
CA PRO A 264 19.31 -42.55 -1.05
C PRO A 264 19.54 -44.00 -1.49
N ARG A 265 18.47 -44.82 -1.49
CA ARG A 265 18.46 -46.16 -2.11
C ARG A 265 17.99 -46.11 -3.55
N ALA A 266 18.71 -46.88 -4.36
CA ALA A 266 18.56 -47.04 -5.79
C ALA A 266 17.23 -47.73 -6.20
N SER A 267 16.79 -47.33 -7.38
CA SER A 267 15.80 -47.94 -8.27
C SER A 267 16.33 -49.20 -8.94
N GLU A 268 15.50 -50.24 -9.02
CA GLU A 268 15.63 -51.38 -9.95
C GLU A 268 14.23 -52.01 -10.19
N PRO A 269 14.03 -52.82 -11.25
CA PRO A 269 12.97 -52.57 -12.23
C PRO A 269 11.81 -53.58 -12.19
N SER A 270 10.66 -53.13 -12.69
CA SER A 270 9.47 -53.97 -12.94
C SER A 270 9.58 -54.65 -14.31
N ARG A 271 9.55 -56.00 -14.32
CA ARG A 271 9.23 -56.85 -15.47
C ARG A 271 8.02 -57.72 -15.10
N ALA A 272 7.08 -57.75 -16.05
CA ALA A 272 6.17 -58.83 -16.47
C ALA A 272 5.39 -59.61 -15.39
N GLU A 273 4.06 -59.59 -15.46
CA GLU A 273 3.21 -60.42 -16.32
C GLU A 273 1.83 -59.76 -16.48
#